data_AF-A0A4Z0NQM3-F1
#
_entry.id   AF-A0A4Z0NQM3-F1
#
_cell.length_a   1.000
_cell.length_b   1.000
_cell.length_c   1.000
_cell.angle_alpha   90.00
_cell.angle_beta   90.00
_cell.angle_gamma   90.00
#
_symmetry.space_group_name_H-M   'P 1'
#
loop_
_entity.id
_entity.type
_entity.pdbx_description
1 polymer ?
#
loop_
_entity_poly.entity_id
_entity_poly.type
_entity_poly.pdbx_seq_one_letter_code
_entity_poly.pdbx_strand_id
1 'polypeptide(L)'
;MIREELHGALEAAEEEISTTRDDVELVGVLEQAPADGGTLQAERAAVQVRQPEDVLSAIHAKGSDLTSARSVKIPGKSMAFLPVSRLNRSGQITAMELADILSRIDRRLQALGISEHAAGIAAGKPDAIRNLRRAIEKDGRQGMSTATLNALAPVLRTTPVWLFAGVGREDLDATVGNKPSSLAPVEEIVSVDQRSVRVLYGGFVEAGSFREISEFTDVDPEEIYLPPNKDHPRVQQVAFDVKGDSMNDLKPRPILPGDRVIALDYEGLGGRVALHTGMIVVVQQSLEGGHLVERSIKQLEVYEDRYEFHPRSSVKRYKPIIVKHDMEADDGRGVRILAWARNVLNSL
;
A
#
# COMPACT_ATOMS: atom_id res chain seq x y z
N MET A 1 20.58 52.01 44.51
CA MET A 1 20.01 51.21 45.61
C MET A 1 18.56 50.83 45.37
N ILE A 2 17.62 51.76 45.12
CA ILE A 2 16.20 51.39 44.81
C ILE A 2 16.04 50.78 43.39
N ARG A 3 16.98 51.04 42.47
CA ARG A 3 16.90 50.58 41.06
C ARG A 3 17.38 49.13 40.85
N GLU A 4 18.10 48.55 41.80
CA GLU A 4 18.58 47.15 41.72
C GLU A 4 17.58 46.18 42.36
N GLU A 5 16.87 46.59 43.42
CA GLU A 5 15.79 45.78 44.02
C GLU A 5 14.58 45.61 43.09
N LEU A 6 14.31 46.58 42.21
CA LEU A 6 13.22 46.52 41.24
C LEU A 6 13.52 45.62 40.03
N HIS A 7 14.79 45.32 39.75
CA HIS A 7 15.16 44.44 38.64
C HIS A 7 15.10 42.96 39.05
N GLY A 8 15.52 42.64 40.29
CA GLY A 8 15.39 41.28 40.84
C GLY A 8 13.95 40.83 41.08
N ALA A 9 13.03 41.76 41.40
CA ALA A 9 11.62 41.44 41.56
C ALA A 9 10.88 41.21 40.23
N LEU A 10 11.41 41.72 39.11
CA LEU A 10 10.83 41.52 37.78
C LEU A 10 11.25 40.16 37.19
N GLU A 11 12.50 39.75 37.40
CA GLU A 11 13.02 38.44 36.93
C GLU A 11 12.38 37.26 37.70
N ALA A 12 12.06 37.42 38.99
CA ALA A 12 11.35 36.39 39.76
C ALA A 12 9.89 36.21 39.34
N ALA A 13 9.23 37.25 38.82
CA ALA A 13 7.85 37.17 38.35
C ALA A 13 7.74 36.55 36.94
N GLU A 14 8.78 36.66 36.10
CA GLU A 14 8.82 36.03 34.78
C GLU A 14 9.08 34.52 34.85
N GLU A 15 9.80 34.04 35.86
CA GLU A 15 10.06 32.60 36.08
C GLU A 15 8.83 31.84 36.64
N GLU A 16 7.97 32.53 37.41
CA GLU A 16 6.74 31.95 37.98
C GLU A 16 5.58 31.87 36.94
N ILE A 17 5.58 32.74 35.92
CA ILE A 17 4.59 32.72 34.82
C ILE A 17 4.94 31.66 33.75
N SER A 18 6.20 31.24 33.64
CA SER A 18 6.62 30.18 32.69
C SER A 18 6.22 28.76 33.11
N THR A 19 5.76 28.56 34.34
CA THR A 19 5.47 27.20 34.88
C THR A 19 3.96 26.89 34.99
N THR A 20 3.09 27.83 34.61
CA THR A 20 1.63 27.67 34.77
C THR A 20 0.85 28.10 33.53
N ARG A 21 1.19 27.56 32.35
CA ARG A 21 0.37 27.69 31.13
C ARG A 21 0.50 26.44 30.25
N ASP A 22 -0.35 25.48 30.52
CA ASP A 22 -1.00 24.64 29.51
C ASP A 22 -2.20 24.01 30.22
N ASP A 23 -3.37 24.66 30.07
CA ASP A 23 -4.73 24.11 30.20
C ASP A 23 -5.73 25.26 30.42
N VAL A 24 -6.01 26.06 29.38
CA VAL A 24 -7.34 26.69 29.21
C VAL A 24 -7.59 26.91 27.73
N GLU A 25 -8.54 26.15 27.19
CA GLU A 25 -9.16 26.39 25.88
C GLU A 25 -9.84 27.77 25.84
N LEU A 26 -9.42 28.63 24.91
CA LEU A 26 -10.14 29.84 24.54
C LEU A 26 -11.29 29.47 23.61
N VAL A 27 -12.47 29.23 24.19
CA VAL A 27 -13.74 29.25 23.47
C VAL A 27 -14.06 30.71 23.12
N GLY A 28 -13.96 31.04 21.84
CA GLY A 28 -14.44 32.32 21.31
C GLY A 28 -15.97 32.37 21.32
N VAL A 29 -16.55 33.18 22.21
CA VAL A 29 -17.94 33.64 22.08
C VAL A 29 -17.90 35.15 21.91
N LEU A 30 -18.17 35.59 20.67
CA LEU A 30 -18.41 36.98 20.33
C LEU A 30 -19.72 37.45 20.97
N GLU A 31 -19.60 38.49 21.80
CA GLU A 31 -20.70 39.24 22.37
C GLU A 31 -21.55 39.93 21.29
N GLN A 32 -22.87 39.82 21.41
CA GLN A 32 -23.79 40.87 20.99
C GLN A 32 -24.40 41.48 22.24
N ALA A 33 -24.04 42.74 22.52
CA ALA A 33 -24.67 43.56 23.53
C ALA A 33 -26.07 44.03 23.07
N PRO A 34 -27.05 44.11 23.99
CA PRO A 34 -28.11 45.09 23.88
C PRO A 34 -27.87 46.24 24.86
N ALA A 35 -27.95 47.44 24.31
CA ALA A 35 -28.20 48.67 25.04
C ALA A 35 -29.55 48.52 25.76
N ASP A 36 -29.57 48.72 27.08
CA ASP A 36 -30.50 49.63 27.73
C ASP A 36 -30.25 49.65 29.24
N GLY A 37 -30.23 50.87 29.78
CA GLY A 37 -29.84 51.18 31.15
C GLY A 37 -30.76 50.54 32.19
N GLY A 38 -30.14 49.83 33.13
CA GLY A 38 -30.77 49.33 34.34
C GLY A 38 -29.80 49.41 35.51
N THR A 39 -30.14 50.24 36.49
CA THR A 39 -29.42 50.45 37.74
C THR A 39 -29.29 49.14 38.53
N LEU A 40 -28.06 48.66 38.77
CA LEU A 40 -27.83 47.50 39.65
C LEU A 40 -27.46 47.96 41.06
N GLN A 41 -28.31 47.59 42.01
CA GLN A 41 -28.07 47.67 43.44
C GLN A 41 -26.96 46.71 43.86
N ALA A 42 -26.14 47.16 44.82
CA ALA A 42 -25.11 46.35 45.45
C ALA A 42 -25.73 45.34 46.42
N GLU A 43 -25.73 44.05 46.06
CA GLU A 43 -25.92 42.97 47.03
C GLU A 43 -24.57 42.35 47.39
N ARG A 44 -24.16 42.61 48.64
CA ARG A 44 -23.16 41.82 49.37
C ARG A 44 -23.74 40.43 49.63
N ALA A 45 -23.22 39.41 48.96
CA ALA A 45 -23.42 38.03 49.37
C ALA A 45 -22.09 37.46 49.89
N ALA A 46 -22.14 36.99 51.14
CA ALA A 46 -21.01 36.44 51.87
C ALA A 46 -20.50 35.14 51.23
N VAL A 47 -19.18 35.06 51.04
CA VAL A 47 -18.46 33.82 50.74
C VAL A 47 -18.46 32.98 52.01
N GLN A 48 -19.23 31.89 52.01
CA GLN A 48 -19.22 30.89 53.07
C GLN A 48 -18.50 29.64 52.57
N VAL A 49 -17.34 29.41 53.16
CA VAL A 49 -16.48 28.23 52.98
C VAL A 49 -17.29 26.97 53.32
N ARG A 50 -17.40 26.02 52.37
CA ARG A 50 -17.91 24.67 52.64
C ARG A 50 -16.74 23.68 52.63
N GLN A 51 -16.68 22.87 53.69
CA GLN A 51 -15.69 21.83 53.89
C GLN A 51 -15.98 20.58 53.03
N PRO A 52 -14.97 19.73 52.74
CA PRO A 52 -15.04 18.69 51.74
C PRO A 52 -15.39 17.34 52.38
N GLU A 53 -16.65 17.10 52.70
CA GLU A 53 -17.11 15.76 53.08
C GLU A 53 -18.62 15.65 52.92
N ASP A 54 -19.07 15.42 51.68
CA ASP A 54 -20.44 14.96 51.35
C ASP A 54 -20.57 14.56 49.85
N VAL A 55 -19.77 13.59 49.37
CA VAL A 55 -19.91 13.05 47.98
C VAL A 55 -20.05 11.53 47.97
N LEU A 56 -20.90 10.96 48.82
CA LEU A 56 -21.15 9.51 48.81
C LEU A 56 -22.61 9.09 49.03
N SER A 57 -23.57 9.84 48.48
CA SER A 57 -24.98 9.41 48.44
C SER A 57 -25.78 10.07 47.33
N ALA A 58 -25.56 9.66 46.07
CA ALA A 58 -26.46 9.98 44.96
C ALA A 58 -26.34 9.00 43.77
N ILE A 59 -26.42 7.69 44.03
CA ILE A 59 -26.70 6.70 42.99
C ILE A 59 -27.86 5.85 43.48
N HIS A 60 -29.08 6.24 43.14
CA HIS A 60 -30.18 5.34 42.74
C HIS A 60 -31.46 6.17 42.47
N ALA A 61 -32.17 5.75 41.42
CA ALA A 61 -33.54 6.11 41.03
C ALA A 61 -33.72 7.35 40.13
N LYS A 62 -33.78 7.12 38.81
CA LYS A 62 -35.04 7.08 38.04
C LYS A 62 -34.73 6.98 36.54
N GLY A 63 -35.23 5.91 35.92
CA GLY A 63 -35.41 5.87 34.47
C GLY A 63 -36.79 6.41 34.08
N SER A 64 -36.89 6.95 32.87
CA SER A 64 -37.97 6.67 31.90
C SER A 64 -37.96 7.73 30.79
N ASP A 65 -38.00 7.24 29.55
CA ASP A 65 -38.46 7.89 28.31
C ASP A 65 -37.79 9.19 27.83
N LEU A 66 -37.24 9.13 26.62
CA LEU A 66 -37.78 9.88 25.48
C LEU A 66 -37.15 9.38 24.17
N THR A 67 -37.94 8.60 23.46
CA THR A 67 -37.83 8.36 22.02
C THR A 67 -38.00 9.67 21.26
N SER A 68 -36.95 10.12 20.56
CA SER A 68 -37.10 11.09 19.48
C SER A 68 -36.00 10.89 18.45
N ALA A 69 -36.31 10.07 17.44
CA ALA A 69 -35.49 9.85 16.26
C ALA A 69 -35.43 11.14 15.43
N ARG A 70 -34.30 11.85 15.48
CA ARG A 70 -33.90 12.81 14.45
C ARG A 70 -32.95 12.12 13.49
N SER A 71 -33.49 11.77 12.32
CA SER A 71 -32.73 11.33 11.15
C SER A 71 -31.83 12.48 10.67
N VAL A 72 -30.52 12.35 10.89
CA VAL A 72 -29.50 13.17 10.24
C VAL A 72 -28.91 12.33 9.12
N LYS A 73 -29.21 12.71 7.87
CA LYS A 73 -28.53 12.19 6.68
C LYS A 73 -27.16 12.88 6.57
N ILE A 74 -26.08 12.12 6.68
CA ILE A 74 -24.73 12.55 6.29
C ILE A 74 -24.26 11.62 5.15
N PRO A 75 -23.84 12.15 3.99
CA PRO A 75 -23.26 11.35 2.92
C PRO A 75 -21.74 11.22 3.11
N GLY A 76 -21.18 10.05 2.73
CA GLY A 76 -19.74 9.89 2.52
C GLY A 76 -19.20 8.58 3.05
N LYS A 77 -19.13 7.56 2.18
CA LYS A 77 -18.41 6.31 2.44
C LYS A 77 -16.91 6.61 2.57
N SER A 78 -16.35 6.55 3.78
CA SER A 78 -14.90 6.43 3.98
C SER A 78 -14.51 4.97 3.80
N MET A 79 -13.65 4.69 2.82
CA MET A 79 -13.23 3.34 2.45
C MET A 79 -11.83 3.05 3.01
N ALA A 80 -11.74 2.16 3.99
CA ALA A 80 -10.51 1.42 4.25
C ALA A 80 -10.40 0.31 3.18
N PHE A 81 -9.48 0.47 2.22
CA PHE A 81 -9.14 -0.60 1.28
C PHE A 81 -7.86 -1.30 1.72
N LEU A 82 -8.02 -2.32 2.55
CA LEU A 82 -7.05 -3.40 2.66
C LEU A 82 -7.63 -4.60 1.91
N PRO A 83 -6.85 -5.30 1.06
CA PRO A 83 -7.38 -6.42 0.29
C PRO A 83 -7.73 -7.58 1.23
N VAL A 84 -9.02 -7.68 1.58
CA VAL A 84 -9.60 -8.85 2.21
C VAL A 84 -9.47 -10.02 1.23
N SER A 85 -8.59 -10.96 1.55
CA SER A 85 -8.36 -12.14 0.73
C SER A 85 -9.58 -13.06 0.79
N ARG A 86 -10.45 -13.00 -0.21
CA ARG A 86 -11.37 -14.10 -0.53
C ARG A 86 -11.49 -14.27 -2.03
N LEU A 87 -10.68 -15.17 -2.59
CA LEU A 87 -11.03 -15.96 -3.77
C LEU A 87 -10.25 -17.28 -3.72
N ASN A 88 -10.80 -18.28 -3.02
CA ASN A 88 -10.49 -19.67 -3.32
C ASN A 88 -11.06 -19.99 -4.71
N ARG A 89 -10.32 -19.68 -5.77
CA ARG A 89 -10.49 -20.37 -7.06
C ARG A 89 -9.46 -21.47 -7.10
N SER A 90 -9.87 -22.70 -6.79
CA SER A 90 -9.13 -23.88 -7.22
C SER A 90 -8.86 -23.73 -8.72
N GLY A 91 -7.60 -23.82 -9.14
CA GLY A 91 -7.13 -23.56 -10.51
C GLY A 91 -7.61 -24.56 -11.57
N GLN A 92 -8.89 -24.91 -11.56
CA GLN A 92 -9.54 -25.76 -12.55
C GLN A 92 -10.18 -24.87 -13.62
N ILE A 93 -9.72 -25.07 -14.85
CA ILE A 93 -10.21 -24.43 -16.07
C ILE A 93 -11.64 -24.92 -16.34
N THR A 94 -12.56 -23.99 -16.64
CA THR A 94 -13.97 -24.33 -16.92
C THR A 94 -14.15 -24.95 -18.30
N ALA A 95 -15.24 -25.69 -18.54
CA ALA A 95 -15.49 -26.37 -19.81
C ALA A 95 -15.51 -25.42 -21.03
N MET A 96 -16.03 -24.19 -20.85
CA MET A 96 -16.06 -23.15 -21.88
C MET A 96 -14.64 -22.68 -22.26
N GLU A 97 -13.74 -22.58 -21.28
CA GLU A 97 -12.33 -22.22 -21.52
C GLU A 97 -11.53 -23.36 -22.18
N LEU A 98 -11.92 -24.63 -22.00
CA LEU A 98 -11.25 -25.77 -22.64
C LEU A 98 -11.47 -25.81 -24.15
N ALA A 99 -12.67 -25.45 -24.62
CA ALA A 99 -12.98 -25.40 -26.06
C ALA A 99 -12.12 -24.35 -26.78
N ASP A 100 -11.94 -23.18 -26.16
CA ASP A 100 -11.09 -22.11 -26.69
C ASP A 100 -9.61 -22.53 -26.75
N ILE A 101 -9.13 -23.20 -25.69
CA ILE A 101 -7.77 -23.76 -25.66
C ILE A 101 -7.59 -24.79 -26.78
N LEU A 102 -8.55 -25.71 -26.98
CA LEU A 102 -8.48 -26.71 -28.05
C LEU A 102 -8.40 -26.05 -29.43
N SER A 103 -9.26 -25.06 -29.69
CA SER A 103 -9.29 -24.32 -30.95
C SER A 103 -7.95 -23.67 -31.27
N ARG A 104 -7.28 -23.08 -30.26
CA ARG A 104 -5.94 -22.49 -30.42
C ARG A 104 -4.87 -23.54 -30.68
N ILE A 105 -4.93 -24.69 -30.01
CA ILE A 105 -4.02 -25.82 -30.26
C ILE A 105 -4.19 -26.32 -31.70
N ASP A 106 -5.43 -26.56 -32.13
CA ASP A 106 -5.74 -27.06 -33.48
C ASP A 106 -5.25 -26.08 -34.56
N ARG A 107 -5.44 -24.77 -34.36
CA ARG A 107 -4.89 -23.73 -35.26
C ARG A 107 -3.38 -23.84 -35.39
N ARG A 108 -2.66 -24.03 -34.29
CA ARG A 108 -1.18 -24.16 -34.30
C ARG A 108 -0.71 -25.46 -34.94
N LEU A 109 -1.38 -26.57 -34.66
CA LEU A 109 -1.08 -27.85 -35.29
C LEU A 109 -1.21 -27.77 -36.82
N GLN A 110 -2.29 -27.12 -37.29
CA GLN A 110 -2.51 -26.87 -38.71
C GLN A 110 -1.43 -25.96 -39.32
N ALA A 111 -1.10 -24.85 -38.66
CA ALA A 111 -0.07 -23.93 -39.14
C ALA A 111 1.32 -24.56 -39.24
N LEU A 112 1.65 -25.48 -38.31
CA LEU A 112 2.93 -26.18 -38.28
C LEU A 112 2.96 -27.47 -39.11
N GLY A 113 1.80 -27.95 -39.58
CA GLY A 113 1.68 -29.20 -40.32
C GLY A 113 2.04 -30.44 -39.50
N ILE A 114 1.90 -30.40 -38.18
CA ILE A 114 2.18 -31.53 -37.28
C ILE A 114 0.89 -32.15 -36.75
N SER A 115 0.88 -33.48 -36.56
CA SER A 115 -0.28 -34.17 -36.00
C SER A 115 -0.39 -33.99 -34.48
N GLU A 116 -1.59 -34.10 -33.93
CA GLU A 116 -1.83 -34.07 -32.47
C GLU A 116 -0.94 -35.07 -31.73
N HIS A 117 -0.80 -36.29 -32.27
CA HIS A 117 -0.01 -37.35 -31.68
C HIS A 117 1.49 -37.02 -31.68
N ALA A 118 2.00 -36.50 -32.80
CA ALA A 118 3.40 -36.06 -32.89
C ALA A 118 3.70 -34.93 -31.89
N ALA A 119 2.78 -33.97 -31.75
CA ALA A 119 2.92 -32.88 -30.78
C ALA A 119 2.89 -33.39 -29.33
N GLY A 120 2.00 -34.34 -29.02
CA GLY A 120 1.91 -34.96 -27.69
C GLY A 120 3.18 -35.74 -27.32
N ILE A 121 3.75 -36.50 -28.27
CA ILE A 121 5.02 -37.21 -28.06
C ILE A 121 6.16 -36.21 -27.82
N ALA A 122 6.29 -35.20 -28.67
CA ALA A 122 7.34 -34.18 -28.53
C ALA A 122 7.25 -33.40 -27.21
N ALA A 123 6.04 -33.21 -26.67
CA ALA A 123 5.81 -32.58 -25.37
C ALA A 123 5.98 -33.52 -24.17
N GLY A 124 6.26 -34.81 -24.39
CA GLY A 124 6.31 -35.82 -23.31
C GLY A 124 4.95 -36.09 -22.65
N LYS A 125 3.85 -35.80 -23.35
CA LYS A 125 2.45 -35.92 -22.89
C LYS A 125 1.55 -36.47 -24.02
N PRO A 126 1.69 -37.74 -24.42
CA PRO A 126 1.10 -38.29 -25.64
C PRO A 126 -0.43 -38.20 -25.70
N ASP A 127 -1.12 -38.33 -24.56
CA ASP A 127 -2.59 -38.33 -24.50
C ASP A 127 -3.21 -36.96 -24.17
N ALA A 128 -2.41 -35.91 -24.00
CA ALA A 128 -2.88 -34.62 -23.49
C ALA A 128 -4.00 -34.00 -24.34
N ILE A 129 -3.79 -33.89 -25.64
CA ILE A 129 -4.72 -33.24 -26.59
C ILE A 129 -5.99 -34.08 -26.75
N ARG A 130 -5.83 -35.41 -26.85
CA ARG A 130 -6.93 -36.37 -26.93
C ARG A 130 -7.81 -36.35 -25.68
N ASN A 131 -7.21 -36.29 -24.49
CA ASN A 131 -7.96 -36.19 -23.22
C ASN A 131 -8.71 -34.87 -23.13
N LEU A 132 -8.14 -33.78 -23.63
CA LEU A 132 -8.82 -32.47 -23.69
C LEU A 132 -10.05 -32.52 -24.61
N ARG A 133 -9.92 -33.11 -25.79
CA ARG A 133 -11.05 -33.30 -26.73
C ARG A 133 -12.18 -34.15 -26.09
N ARG A 134 -11.82 -35.23 -25.39
CA ARG A 134 -12.77 -36.08 -24.64
C ARG A 134 -13.43 -35.36 -23.46
N ALA A 135 -12.72 -34.46 -22.78
CA ALA A 135 -13.25 -33.71 -21.65
C ALA A 135 -14.35 -32.73 -22.09
N ILE A 136 -14.17 -32.09 -23.25
CA ILE A 136 -15.17 -31.19 -23.85
C ILE A 136 -16.43 -31.97 -24.27
N GLU A 137 -16.27 -33.14 -24.88
CA GLU A 137 -17.40 -33.94 -25.39
C GLU A 137 -18.27 -34.53 -24.27
N LYS A 138 -17.69 -34.85 -23.11
CA LYS A 138 -18.40 -35.44 -21.95
C LYS A 138 -18.94 -34.42 -20.95
N ASP A 139 -18.84 -33.12 -21.24
CA ASP A 139 -19.13 -32.02 -20.30
C ASP A 139 -18.45 -32.24 -18.93
N GLY A 140 -17.26 -32.86 -18.97
CA GLY A 140 -16.56 -33.35 -17.79
C GLY A 140 -15.75 -32.23 -17.14
N ARG A 141 -15.85 -32.08 -15.81
CA ARG A 141 -15.12 -31.10 -14.99
C ARG A 141 -13.60 -31.29 -14.92
N GLN A 142 -13.01 -32.04 -15.85
CA GLN A 142 -11.58 -32.29 -15.84
C GLN A 142 -10.85 -31.20 -16.64
N GLY A 143 -10.47 -30.14 -15.94
CA GLY A 143 -9.62 -29.09 -16.47
C GLY A 143 -8.23 -29.62 -16.89
N MET A 144 -7.61 -28.94 -17.85
CA MET A 144 -6.22 -29.20 -18.25
C MET A 144 -5.27 -28.60 -17.21
N SER A 145 -4.24 -29.35 -16.82
CA SER A 145 -3.22 -28.81 -15.92
C SER A 145 -2.36 -27.75 -16.63
N THR A 146 -1.94 -26.71 -15.90
CA THR A 146 -1.01 -25.68 -16.38
C THR A 146 0.34 -26.29 -16.78
N ALA A 147 0.76 -27.37 -16.11
CA ALA A 147 1.97 -28.12 -16.47
C ALA A 147 1.88 -28.74 -17.86
N THR A 148 0.69 -29.20 -18.28
CA THR A 148 0.48 -29.75 -19.62
C THR A 148 0.56 -28.67 -20.70
N LEU A 149 0.01 -27.48 -20.43
CA LEU A 149 0.12 -26.32 -21.34
C LEU A 149 1.57 -25.85 -21.49
N ASN A 150 2.33 -25.80 -20.39
CA ASN A 150 3.75 -25.47 -20.41
C ASN A 150 4.59 -26.45 -21.25
N ALA A 151 4.24 -27.73 -21.23
CA ALA A 151 4.92 -28.76 -22.03
C ALA A 151 4.58 -28.67 -23.53
N LEU A 152 3.34 -28.32 -23.88
CA LEU A 152 2.90 -28.20 -25.27
C LEU A 152 3.36 -26.90 -25.96
N ALA A 153 3.49 -25.80 -25.22
CA ALA A 153 3.77 -24.49 -25.80
C ALA A 153 5.06 -24.43 -26.66
N PRO A 154 6.21 -24.99 -26.23
CA PRO A 154 7.43 -24.99 -27.04
C PRO A 154 7.26 -25.78 -28.34
N VAL A 155 6.57 -26.93 -28.30
CA VAL A 155 6.31 -27.78 -29.47
C VAL A 155 5.41 -27.08 -30.49
N LEU A 156 4.42 -26.33 -30.00
CA LEU A 156 3.50 -25.53 -30.81
C LEU A 156 4.09 -24.16 -31.20
N ARG A 157 5.36 -23.90 -30.89
CA ARG A 157 6.09 -22.64 -31.12
C ARG A 157 5.33 -21.40 -30.66
N THR A 158 4.69 -21.50 -29.51
CA THR A 158 3.86 -20.44 -28.91
C THR A 158 4.13 -20.33 -27.41
N THR A 159 3.36 -19.50 -26.70
CA THR A 159 3.51 -19.32 -25.25
C THR A 159 2.35 -19.99 -24.49
N PRO A 160 2.59 -20.49 -23.26
CA PRO A 160 1.52 -21.06 -22.43
C PRO A 160 0.42 -20.05 -22.13
N VAL A 161 0.79 -18.77 -21.98
CA VAL A 161 -0.14 -17.66 -21.75
C VAL A 161 -1.06 -17.45 -22.94
N TRP A 162 -0.54 -17.55 -24.16
CA TRP A 162 -1.34 -17.43 -25.36
C TRP A 162 -2.28 -18.62 -25.56
N LEU A 163 -1.81 -19.85 -25.30
CA LEU A 163 -2.69 -21.04 -25.33
C LEU A 163 -3.84 -20.90 -24.34
N PHE A 164 -3.54 -20.43 -23.12
CA PHE A 164 -4.50 -20.28 -22.04
C PHE A 164 -5.49 -19.13 -22.27
N ALA A 165 -5.01 -17.92 -22.51
CA ALA A 165 -5.83 -16.71 -22.53
C ALA A 165 -6.06 -16.12 -23.94
N GLY A 166 -5.34 -16.58 -24.96
CA GLY A 166 -5.37 -15.98 -26.30
C GLY A 166 -4.68 -14.62 -26.37
N VAL A 167 -3.99 -14.20 -25.31
CA VAL A 167 -3.34 -12.89 -25.20
C VAL A 167 -1.84 -13.04 -25.45
N GLY A 168 -1.30 -12.24 -26.37
CA GLY A 168 0.14 -12.17 -26.66
C GLY A 168 0.51 -12.66 -28.06
N ARG A 169 1.81 -12.87 -28.30
CA ARG A 169 2.35 -13.30 -29.59
C ARG A 169 2.01 -14.78 -29.86
N GLU A 170 1.43 -15.05 -31.03
CA GLU A 170 1.11 -16.41 -31.49
C GLU A 170 2.35 -17.17 -31.95
N ASP A 171 3.25 -16.50 -32.70
CA ASP A 171 4.47 -17.07 -33.27
C ASP A 171 5.74 -16.54 -32.59
N LEU A 172 6.59 -17.48 -32.16
CA LEU A 172 7.94 -17.18 -31.67
C LEU A 172 8.94 -16.91 -32.81
N ASP A 173 8.71 -17.40 -34.02
CA ASP A 173 9.69 -17.38 -35.13
C ASP A 173 9.56 -16.21 -36.13
N ALA A 174 8.51 -15.39 -36.03
CA ALA A 174 8.21 -14.34 -37.01
C ALA A 174 9.18 -13.12 -36.98
N THR A 175 10.41 -13.27 -36.49
CA THR A 175 11.41 -12.18 -36.39
C THR A 175 12.82 -12.63 -36.80
N VAL A 176 12.94 -13.50 -37.81
CA VAL A 176 14.23 -13.81 -38.45
C VAL A 176 14.20 -13.30 -39.91
N GLY A 177 14.18 -11.98 -40.05
CA GLY A 177 14.21 -11.27 -41.33
C GLY A 177 15.39 -10.30 -41.45
N ASN A 178 16.41 -10.38 -40.58
CA ASN A 178 17.59 -9.54 -40.68
C ASN A 178 18.83 -10.42 -40.82
N LYS A 179 19.38 -10.51 -42.04
CA LYS A 179 20.69 -11.14 -42.31
C LYS A 179 21.80 -10.25 -41.73
N PRO A 180 22.67 -10.74 -40.83
CA PRO A 180 23.90 -10.03 -40.51
C PRO A 180 24.97 -10.35 -41.56
N SER A 181 25.54 -9.28 -42.12
CA SER A 181 26.69 -9.30 -43.01
C SER A 181 27.99 -9.46 -42.20
N SER A 182 28.81 -10.43 -42.63
CA SER A 182 30.28 -10.49 -42.59
C SER A 182 31.07 -10.34 -41.26
N LEU A 183 31.57 -11.49 -40.78
CA LEU A 183 32.95 -11.83 -40.41
C LEU A 183 33.80 -10.86 -39.53
N ALA A 184 33.90 -11.17 -38.24
CA ALA A 184 35.08 -10.98 -37.37
C ALA A 184 34.96 -11.93 -36.14
N PRO A 185 36.08 -12.37 -35.50
CA PRO A 185 36.05 -13.50 -34.58
C PRO A 185 35.53 -13.12 -33.18
N VAL A 186 34.48 -13.86 -32.78
CA VAL A 186 34.15 -14.41 -31.46
C VAL A 186 34.82 -13.74 -30.24
N GLU A 187 34.20 -12.66 -29.75
CA GLU A 187 33.88 -12.60 -28.33
C GLU A 187 32.36 -12.83 -28.24
N GLU A 188 31.97 -13.92 -27.57
CA GLU A 188 30.58 -14.25 -27.31
C GLU A 188 30.02 -13.25 -26.29
N ILE A 189 29.72 -12.04 -26.77
CA ILE A 189 28.88 -11.10 -26.06
C ILE A 189 27.48 -11.69 -26.12
N VAL A 190 27.15 -12.49 -25.11
CA VAL A 190 25.77 -12.88 -24.84
C VAL A 190 25.00 -11.58 -24.65
N SER A 191 24.33 -11.13 -25.70
CA SER A 191 23.39 -10.02 -25.63
C SER A 191 22.26 -10.48 -24.72
N VAL A 192 22.39 -10.17 -23.43
CA VAL A 192 21.31 -10.36 -22.50
C VAL A 192 20.29 -9.30 -22.90
N ASP A 193 19.20 -9.75 -23.53
CA ASP A 193 17.99 -8.96 -23.75
C ASP A 193 17.36 -8.63 -22.39
N GLN A 194 18.07 -7.83 -21.58
CA GLN A 194 17.54 -7.24 -20.36
C GLN A 194 16.67 -6.10 -20.84
N ARG A 195 15.42 -6.44 -21.14
CA ARG A 195 14.38 -5.47 -21.43
C ARG A 195 14.26 -4.50 -20.25
N SER A 196 14.97 -3.38 -20.28
CA SER A 196 14.90 -2.37 -19.23
C SER A 196 13.49 -1.82 -19.12
N VAL A 197 13.04 -1.60 -17.89
CA VAL A 197 11.76 -0.96 -17.60
C VAL A 197 12.01 0.38 -16.94
N ARG A 198 11.20 1.38 -17.34
CA ARG A 198 11.19 2.68 -16.68
C ARG A 198 10.71 2.50 -15.23
N VAL A 199 11.46 3.05 -14.29
CA VAL A 199 11.07 3.13 -12.88
C VAL A 199 10.32 4.45 -12.68
N LEU A 200 9.09 4.41 -12.17
CA LEU A 200 8.32 5.61 -11.90
C LEU A 200 8.79 6.25 -10.60
N TYR A 201 8.73 7.57 -10.51
CA TYR A 201 9.02 8.26 -9.26
C TYR A 201 7.78 8.30 -8.37
N GLY A 202 7.91 7.80 -7.15
CA GLY A 202 6.86 7.76 -6.13
C GLY A 202 6.92 8.93 -5.14
N GLY A 203 7.80 9.91 -5.35
CA GLY A 203 8.04 11.00 -4.41
C GLY A 203 9.06 10.64 -3.33
N PHE A 204 9.11 11.43 -2.27
CA PHE A 204 9.99 11.20 -1.14
C PHE A 204 9.24 10.58 0.06
N VAL A 205 9.99 9.96 0.96
CA VAL A 205 9.50 9.32 2.18
C VAL A 205 10.17 9.92 3.42
N GLU A 206 9.34 10.34 4.37
CA GLU A 206 9.76 11.00 5.60
C GLU A 206 8.73 10.72 6.69
N ALA A 207 9.13 9.93 7.70
CA ALA A 207 8.21 9.59 8.77
C ALA A 207 7.93 10.80 9.68
N GLY A 208 6.68 10.96 10.07
CA GLY A 208 6.21 12.05 10.94
C GLY A 208 5.95 13.39 10.24
N SER A 209 6.12 13.47 8.92
CA SER A 209 5.89 14.68 8.14
C SER A 209 4.67 14.53 7.23
N PHE A 210 3.53 15.09 7.66
CA PHE A 210 2.32 15.21 6.85
C PHE A 210 2.43 16.40 5.90
N ARG A 211 2.07 16.18 4.64
CA ARG A 211 2.22 17.15 3.55
C ARG A 211 1.01 17.11 2.64
N GLU A 212 0.78 18.17 1.88
CA GLU A 212 -0.27 18.13 0.88
C GLU A 212 0.09 17.17 -0.25
N ILE A 213 -0.92 16.50 -0.84
CA ILE A 213 -0.70 15.53 -1.91
C ILE A 213 -0.05 16.14 -3.17
N SER A 214 -0.26 17.44 -3.39
CA SER A 214 0.33 18.24 -4.47
C SER A 214 1.86 18.29 -4.39
N GLU A 215 2.44 18.41 -3.19
CA GLU A 215 3.90 18.50 -2.98
C GLU A 215 4.69 17.29 -3.52
N PHE A 216 4.04 16.16 -3.75
CA PHE A 216 4.68 14.96 -4.28
C PHE A 216 4.73 14.91 -5.81
N THR A 217 3.99 15.78 -6.50
CA THR A 217 3.79 15.70 -7.95
C THR A 217 4.62 16.73 -8.72
N ASP A 218 5.02 17.83 -8.08
CA ASP A 218 5.71 18.97 -8.73
C ASP A 218 7.23 18.80 -8.84
N VAL A 219 7.76 17.59 -8.69
CA VAL A 219 9.19 17.28 -8.85
C VAL A 219 9.40 16.69 -10.23
N ASP A 220 10.37 17.21 -10.99
CA ASP A 220 10.84 16.58 -12.23
C ASP A 220 11.95 15.58 -11.88
N PRO A 221 11.65 14.26 -11.80
CA PRO A 221 12.58 13.28 -11.30
C PRO A 221 13.53 12.82 -12.39
N GLU A 222 14.75 12.46 -11.99
CA GLU A 222 15.68 11.75 -12.87
C GLU A 222 15.05 10.46 -13.39
N GLU A 223 15.13 10.23 -14.70
CA GLU A 223 14.61 9.01 -15.31
C GLU A 223 15.52 7.82 -15.05
N ILE A 224 15.00 6.85 -14.30
CA ILE A 224 15.74 5.63 -13.96
C ILE A 224 15.20 4.47 -14.79
N TYR A 225 16.13 3.73 -15.40
CA TYR A 225 15.85 2.48 -16.10
C TYR A 225 16.57 1.34 -15.41
N LEU A 226 15.82 0.33 -15.00
CA LEU A 226 16.37 -0.87 -14.36
C LEU A 226 15.89 -2.12 -15.09
N PRO A 227 16.63 -3.24 -14.99
CA PRO A 227 16.09 -4.53 -15.34
C PRO A 227 14.77 -4.79 -14.56
N PRO A 228 13.80 -5.49 -15.16
CA PRO A 228 12.55 -5.80 -14.51
C PRO A 228 12.84 -6.68 -13.29
N ASN A 229 11.97 -6.58 -12.29
CA ASN A 229 12.09 -7.43 -11.13
C ASN A 229 11.96 -8.91 -11.54
N LYS A 230 12.88 -9.75 -11.07
CA LYS A 230 12.95 -11.18 -11.45
C LYS A 230 11.69 -11.96 -11.06
N ASP A 231 11.16 -11.68 -9.88
CA ASP A 231 10.02 -12.41 -9.31
C ASP A 231 8.68 -11.89 -9.87
N HIS A 232 8.64 -10.58 -10.17
CA HIS A 232 7.46 -9.90 -10.67
C HIS A 232 7.76 -9.01 -11.90
N PRO A 233 8.09 -9.59 -13.08
CA PRO A 233 8.58 -8.81 -14.22
C PRO A 233 7.56 -7.85 -14.85
N ARG A 234 6.27 -8.06 -14.57
CA ARG A 234 5.15 -7.25 -15.10
C ARG A 234 4.66 -6.19 -14.12
N VAL A 235 5.21 -6.14 -12.91
CA VAL A 235 4.80 -5.18 -11.89
C VAL A 235 5.67 -3.94 -12.02
N GLN A 236 5.02 -2.77 -11.98
CA GLN A 236 5.69 -1.50 -12.11
C GLN A 236 6.69 -1.30 -10.98
N GLN A 237 7.93 -0.94 -11.33
CA GLN A 237 8.93 -0.52 -10.35
C GLN A 237 8.75 0.96 -10.05
N VAL A 238 8.84 1.32 -8.78
CA VAL A 238 8.65 2.70 -8.28
C VAL A 238 9.84 3.05 -7.38
N ALA A 239 10.40 4.24 -7.55
CA ALA A 239 11.50 4.78 -6.75
C ALA A 239 11.00 5.79 -5.72
N PHE A 240 11.55 5.73 -4.51
CA PHE A 240 11.27 6.69 -3.44
C PHE A 240 12.55 7.26 -2.85
N ASP A 241 12.61 8.58 -2.70
CA ASP A 241 13.77 9.27 -2.11
C ASP A 241 13.61 9.37 -0.59
N VAL A 242 14.60 8.87 0.14
CA VAL A 242 14.55 8.81 1.61
C VAL A 242 15.07 10.11 2.19
N LYS A 243 14.24 10.84 2.93
CA LYS A 243 14.66 12.05 3.67
C LYS A 243 14.82 11.83 5.17
N GLY A 244 14.11 10.85 5.73
CA GLY A 244 14.09 10.58 7.18
C GLY A 244 14.95 9.40 7.63
N ASP A 245 15.22 9.34 8.93
CA ASP A 245 16.03 8.33 9.64
C ASP A 245 15.18 7.20 10.28
N SER A 246 13.92 7.06 9.86
CA SER A 246 12.98 6.10 10.48
C SER A 246 13.32 4.61 10.28
N MET A 247 14.30 4.33 9.42
CA MET A 247 14.78 2.99 9.07
C MET A 247 16.32 2.85 9.16
N ASN A 248 16.98 3.77 9.88
CA ASN A 248 18.45 3.84 9.96
C ASN A 248 19.12 2.70 10.78
N ASP A 249 18.35 1.93 11.54
CA ASP A 249 18.82 0.76 12.30
C ASP A 249 18.27 -0.57 11.75
N LEU A 250 17.65 -0.53 10.56
CA LEU A 250 17.19 -1.74 9.88
C LEU A 250 18.36 -2.71 9.64
N LYS A 251 18.13 -4.00 9.90
CA LYS A 251 19.08 -5.09 9.61
C LYS A 251 18.58 -5.96 8.45
N PRO A 252 19.49 -6.55 7.64
CA PRO A 252 20.95 -6.43 7.72
C PRO A 252 21.50 -5.11 7.15
N ARG A 253 20.72 -4.42 6.32
CA ARG A 253 21.10 -3.16 5.68
C ARG A 253 20.22 -2.02 6.19
N PRO A 254 20.80 -0.95 6.78
CA PRO A 254 20.06 0.24 7.15
C PRO A 254 19.60 1.01 5.91
N ILE A 255 18.51 1.75 6.03
CA ILE A 255 18.05 2.70 5.02
C ILE A 255 18.28 4.11 5.59
N LEU A 256 19.16 4.86 4.95
CA LEU A 256 19.64 6.16 5.43
C LEU A 256 19.03 7.31 4.62
N PRO A 257 18.96 8.52 5.19
CA PRO A 257 18.67 9.72 4.40
C PRO A 257 19.59 9.84 3.18
N GLY A 258 19.04 10.20 2.03
CA GLY A 258 19.74 10.23 0.74
C GLY A 258 19.69 8.91 -0.02
N ASP A 259 19.32 7.79 0.61
CA ASP A 259 19.10 6.56 -0.14
C ASP A 259 17.86 6.69 -1.06
N ARG A 260 17.87 5.93 -2.16
CA ARG A 260 16.73 5.75 -3.05
C ARG A 260 16.26 4.31 -2.99
N VAL A 261 15.01 4.10 -2.59
CA VAL A 261 14.42 2.77 -2.48
C VAL A 261 13.68 2.42 -3.76
N ILE A 262 14.06 1.30 -4.37
CA ILE A 262 13.36 0.72 -5.51
C ILE A 262 12.39 -0.35 -4.99
N ALA A 263 11.11 -0.13 -5.27
CA ALA A 263 10.01 -0.92 -4.79
C ALA A 263 9.12 -1.40 -5.94
N LEU A 264 8.27 -2.37 -5.67
CA LEU A 264 7.20 -2.80 -6.55
C LEU A 264 5.91 -2.12 -6.14
N ASP A 265 5.18 -1.57 -7.10
CA ASP A 265 3.83 -1.06 -6.86
C ASP A 265 2.95 -2.17 -6.27
N TYR A 266 2.40 -1.90 -5.08
CA TYR A 266 1.67 -2.90 -4.33
C TYR A 266 0.32 -3.21 -4.96
N GLU A 267 -0.33 -2.21 -5.57
CA GLU A 267 -1.59 -2.40 -6.29
C GLU A 267 -1.40 -3.32 -7.51
N GLY A 268 -0.33 -3.10 -8.28
CA GLY A 268 0.08 -3.95 -9.38
C GLY A 268 0.40 -5.41 -9.00
N LEU A 269 0.68 -5.72 -7.73
CA LEU A 269 0.81 -7.11 -7.27
C LEU A 269 -0.55 -7.84 -7.29
N GLY A 270 -1.67 -7.13 -7.18
CA GLY A 270 -3.02 -7.69 -7.35
C GLY A 270 -3.34 -8.85 -6.40
N GLY A 271 -2.85 -8.79 -5.15
CA GLY A 271 -3.04 -9.84 -4.15
C GLY A 271 -2.26 -11.14 -4.39
N ARG A 272 -1.33 -11.17 -5.36
CA ARG A 272 -0.47 -12.34 -5.64
C ARG A 272 0.60 -12.59 -4.58
N VAL A 273 0.82 -11.62 -3.70
CA VAL A 273 1.77 -11.70 -2.59
C VAL A 273 0.98 -11.51 -1.30
N ALA A 274 1.03 -12.53 -0.44
CA ALA A 274 0.47 -12.42 0.90
C ALA A 274 1.36 -11.51 1.75
N LEU A 275 0.74 -10.67 2.58
CA LEU A 275 1.45 -9.91 3.59
C LEU A 275 2.08 -10.87 4.61
N HIS A 276 3.35 -10.66 4.91
CA HIS A 276 4.06 -11.45 5.90
C HIS A 276 4.99 -10.58 6.74
N THR A 277 5.27 -11.03 7.96
CA THR A 277 6.21 -10.36 8.87
C THR A 277 7.59 -10.25 8.22
N GLY A 278 8.24 -9.11 8.45
CA GLY A 278 9.57 -8.78 7.94
C GLY A 278 9.58 -8.03 6.62
N MET A 279 8.44 -7.90 5.91
CA MET A 279 8.36 -7.11 4.68
C MET A 279 8.69 -5.65 4.94
N ILE A 280 9.52 -5.05 4.08
CA ILE A 280 9.79 -3.60 4.11
C ILE A 280 8.86 -2.93 3.11
N VAL A 281 8.01 -2.03 3.58
CA VAL A 281 6.93 -1.44 2.79
C VAL A 281 6.97 0.08 2.88
N VAL A 282 6.54 0.72 1.79
CA VAL A 282 6.20 2.14 1.76
C VAL A 282 4.72 2.24 2.11
N VAL A 283 4.41 2.94 3.20
CA VAL A 283 3.07 3.13 3.73
C VAL A 283 2.69 4.59 3.57
N GLN A 284 1.44 4.84 3.21
CA GLN A 284 0.83 6.16 3.23
C GLN A 284 -0.21 6.22 4.34
N GLN A 285 -0.05 7.19 5.24
CA GLN A 285 -1.11 7.63 6.13
C GLN A 285 -1.79 8.85 5.52
N SER A 286 -3.12 8.93 5.60
CA SER A 286 -3.88 10.10 5.19
C SER A 286 -4.73 10.60 6.35
N LEU A 287 -4.71 11.91 6.57
CA LEU A 287 -5.60 12.62 7.49
C LEU A 287 -6.58 13.49 6.70
N GLU A 288 -7.62 13.98 7.37
CA GLU A 288 -8.55 14.98 6.83
C GLU A 288 -9.11 14.58 5.45
N GLY A 289 -9.55 13.33 5.29
CA GLY A 289 -10.13 12.86 4.03
C GLY A 289 -9.13 12.76 2.87
N GLY A 290 -7.82 12.81 3.12
CA GLY A 290 -6.78 12.65 2.09
C GLY A 290 -6.05 13.93 1.70
N HIS A 291 -6.39 15.08 2.29
CA HIS A 291 -5.71 16.34 2.00
C HIS A 291 -4.26 16.34 2.49
N LEU A 292 -4.04 15.80 3.70
CA LEU A 292 -2.72 15.62 4.28
C LEU A 292 -2.31 14.17 4.22
N VAL A 293 -1.16 13.90 3.62
CA VAL A 293 -0.58 12.57 3.50
C VAL A 293 0.83 12.53 4.06
N GLU A 294 1.14 11.46 4.77
CA GLU A 294 2.50 11.10 5.18
C GLU A 294 2.87 9.83 4.42
N ARG A 295 4.03 9.83 3.76
CA ARG A 295 4.63 8.61 3.19
C ARG A 295 5.86 8.23 3.99
N SER A 296 5.91 7.00 4.50
CA SER A 296 7.04 6.51 5.28
C SER A 296 7.38 5.06 4.97
N ILE A 297 8.64 4.69 5.20
CA ILE A 297 9.09 3.28 5.12
C ILE A 297 8.99 2.66 6.51
N LYS A 298 8.46 1.43 6.55
CA LYS A 298 8.30 0.64 7.78
C LYS A 298 8.58 -0.84 7.51
N GLN A 299 8.92 -1.58 8.56
CA GLN A 299 8.89 -3.03 8.55
C GLN A 299 7.53 -3.53 9.05
N LEU A 300 6.90 -4.39 8.27
CA LEU A 300 5.61 -4.99 8.59
C LEU A 300 5.77 -6.14 9.59
N GLU A 301 4.90 -6.16 10.58
CA GLU A 301 4.63 -7.31 11.44
C GLU A 301 3.14 -7.67 11.31
N VAL A 302 2.87 -8.93 10.98
CA VAL A 302 1.52 -9.45 10.78
C VAL A 302 1.13 -10.25 12.02
N TYR A 303 0.04 -9.85 12.65
CA TYR A 303 -0.59 -10.54 13.77
C TYR A 303 -1.97 -11.06 13.36
N GLU A 304 -2.54 -11.93 14.20
CA GLU A 304 -3.85 -12.53 13.94
C GLU A 304 -4.97 -11.48 13.85
N ASP A 305 -4.88 -10.41 14.64
CA ASP A 305 -5.91 -9.38 14.81
C ASP A 305 -5.56 -8.03 14.16
N ARG A 306 -4.30 -7.82 13.77
CA ARG A 306 -3.81 -6.52 13.27
C ARG A 306 -2.54 -6.62 12.42
N TYR A 307 -2.27 -5.54 11.71
CA TYR A 307 -0.98 -5.23 11.10
C TYR A 307 -0.28 -4.15 11.90
N GLU A 308 1.03 -4.31 12.13
CA GLU A 308 1.86 -3.28 12.73
C GLU A 308 2.98 -2.88 11.77
N PHE A 309 3.12 -1.58 11.52
CA PHE A 309 4.16 -1.02 10.69
C PHE A 309 5.19 -0.34 11.57
N HIS A 310 6.30 -1.04 11.82
CA HIS A 310 7.32 -0.60 12.74
C HIS A 310 8.42 0.22 12.07
N PRO A 311 8.82 1.36 12.65
CA PRO A 311 10.10 1.95 12.33
C PRO A 311 11.23 1.04 12.80
N ARG A 312 12.37 1.08 12.12
CA ARG A 312 13.62 0.47 12.57
C ARG A 312 14.65 1.56 12.69
N SER A 313 14.43 2.42 13.68
CA SER A 313 15.23 3.61 13.91
C SER A 313 15.92 3.55 15.27
N SER A 314 17.11 4.13 15.35
CA SER A 314 17.76 4.46 16.62
C SER A 314 17.02 5.58 17.39
N VAL A 315 16.13 6.32 16.72
CA VAL A 315 15.40 7.45 17.30
C VAL A 315 14.04 7.00 17.84
N LYS A 316 13.83 7.17 19.16
CA LYS A 316 12.62 6.73 19.88
C LYS A 316 11.33 7.50 19.53
N ARG A 317 11.42 8.64 18.85
CA ARG A 317 10.24 9.46 18.50
C ARG A 317 9.29 8.74 17.54
N TYR A 318 9.82 7.84 16.72
CA TYR A 318 9.02 7.10 15.76
C TYR A 318 8.24 5.98 16.46
N LYS A 319 6.92 6.05 16.35
CA LYS A 319 6.02 5.04 16.89
C LYS A 319 5.54 4.10 15.77
N PRO A 320 5.28 2.82 16.06
CA PRO A 320 4.63 1.93 15.11
C PRO A 320 3.22 2.41 14.75
N ILE A 321 2.80 2.15 13.51
CA ILE A 321 1.42 2.35 13.07
C ILE A 321 0.70 1.02 13.24
N ILE A 322 -0.41 1.00 13.97
CA ILE A 322 -1.16 -0.23 14.28
C ILE A 322 -2.51 -0.15 13.56
N VAL A 323 -2.79 -1.11 12.70
CA VAL A 323 -4.02 -1.19 11.92
C VAL A 323 -4.71 -2.50 12.24
N LYS A 324 -5.84 -2.44 12.95
CA LYS A 324 -6.66 -3.63 13.23
C LYS A 324 -7.27 -4.17 11.94
N HIS A 325 -7.52 -5.47 11.87
CA HIS A 325 -8.27 -6.05 10.73
C HIS A 325 -9.74 -5.61 10.72
N ASP A 326 -10.24 -5.13 11.86
CA ASP A 326 -11.61 -4.69 12.02
C ASP A 326 -11.81 -3.25 11.50
N MET A 327 -12.83 -3.07 10.67
CA MET A 327 -13.05 -1.86 9.85
C MET A 327 -13.96 -0.82 10.53
N GLU A 328 -14.31 -1.01 11.81
CA GLU A 328 -15.26 -0.15 12.53
C GLU A 328 -14.62 1.02 13.32
N ALA A 329 -13.29 1.08 13.43
CA ALA A 329 -12.62 2.16 14.13
C ALA A 329 -12.34 3.35 13.20
N ASP A 330 -13.26 4.31 13.17
CA ASP A 330 -13.12 5.58 12.46
C ASP A 330 -12.33 6.59 13.32
N ASP A 331 -11.01 6.56 13.22
CA ASP A 331 -10.12 7.58 13.80
C ASP A 331 -9.82 8.72 12.79
N GLY A 332 -10.53 8.74 11.65
CA GLY A 332 -10.27 9.67 10.55
C GLY A 332 -8.93 9.45 9.83
N ARG A 333 -8.20 8.37 10.14
CA ARG A 333 -6.89 8.06 9.54
C ARG A 333 -7.01 6.91 8.54
N GLY A 334 -6.61 7.17 7.30
CA GLY A 334 -6.47 6.13 6.29
C GLY A 334 -5.03 5.60 6.27
N VAL A 335 -4.84 4.28 6.26
CA VAL A 335 -3.51 3.67 6.09
C VAL A 335 -3.54 2.73 4.89
N ARG A 336 -2.63 2.94 3.93
CA ARG A 336 -2.47 2.05 2.77
C ARG A 336 -1.02 1.72 2.49
N ILE A 337 -0.76 0.52 2.00
CA ILE A 337 0.55 0.15 1.45
C ILE A 337 0.59 0.67 0.00
N LEU A 338 1.63 1.44 -0.32
CA LEU A 338 1.88 1.91 -1.68
C LEU A 338 2.78 0.95 -2.45
N ALA A 339 3.86 0.52 -1.83
CA ALA A 339 4.89 -0.27 -2.51
C ALA A 339 5.62 -1.23 -1.58
N TRP A 340 6.14 -2.32 -2.14
CA TRP A 340 6.99 -3.30 -1.46
C TRP A 340 8.46 -3.10 -1.85
N ALA A 341 9.30 -2.72 -0.89
CA ALA A 341 10.71 -2.42 -1.14
C ALA A 341 11.48 -3.69 -1.53
N ARG A 342 12.30 -3.58 -2.58
CA ARG A 342 13.15 -4.68 -3.09
C ARG A 342 14.63 -4.35 -2.99
N ASN A 343 15.03 -3.15 -3.42
CA ASN A 343 16.42 -2.72 -3.44
C ASN A 343 16.58 -1.33 -2.84
N VAL A 344 17.77 -1.04 -2.31
CA VAL A 344 18.18 0.27 -1.82
C VAL A 344 19.41 0.70 -2.62
N LEU A 345 19.27 1.77 -3.38
CA LEU A 345 20.36 2.42 -4.10
C LEU A 345 20.89 3.55 -3.23
N ASN A 346 22.19 3.73 -3.21
CA ASN A 346 22.83 4.88 -2.57
C ASN A 346 23.17 5.88 -3.67
N SER A 347 22.73 7.12 -3.55
CA SER A 347 23.30 8.21 -4.36
C SER A 347 24.56 8.68 -3.63
N LEU A 348 25.73 8.41 -4.22
CA LEU A 348 27.01 8.95 -3.74
C LEU A 348 27.09 10.46 -3.97
#